data_AF-A0A520MC90-F1
#
_entry.id   AF-A0A520MC90-F1
#
_cell.length_a   1.000
_cell.length_b   1.000
_cell.length_c   1.000
_cell.angle_alpha   90.00
_cell.angle_beta   90.00
_cell.angle_gamma   90.00
#
_symmetry.space_group_name_H-M   'P 1'
#
loop_
_entity.id
_entity.type
_entity.pdbx_description
1 polymer ?
#
loop_
_entity_poly.entity_id
_entity_poly.type
_entity_poly.pdbx_seq_one_letter_code
_entity_poly.pdbx_strand_id
1 'polypeptide(L)'
;LKASSKTLKNYNNEIGMPLSIMHASIKSKNLVLEIGASKPNDINYLSKIIKPDIGVITNIGSSHLEVLRNIEGVLKVKSELIPNIKKNGYLVVPSENKKHLNYWKKIRSDINFVTFGIKKDADFYPRKLKHHKDGMSFSIASPYLKKDLDIITSLEGEHNVKNILASFAVNFSIGNNNDFFAAAFKNDAIKNIRQSKSKWLKGSLLIDDTYNANPDSSKKSIDLLSNYKKRTVLVLGDMLELGKYEKKMHKEIGNYAKSKKIDLLIGFGKLTKYSVDAYGKKGVFFDDEKDLKSFLKENICSSDVILIKGSRGMKMERFINV
;
A
#
# COMPACT_ATOMS: atom_id res chain seq x y z
N LEU A 1 -5.83 14.54 -11.54
CA LEU A 1 -5.41 15.90 -11.99
C LEU A 1 -5.38 15.93 -13.51
N LYS A 2 -5.93 16.95 -14.17
CA LYS A 2 -5.78 17.11 -15.64
C LYS A 2 -4.36 17.59 -15.97
N ALA A 3 -3.88 17.25 -17.17
CA ALA A 3 -2.57 17.68 -17.69
C ALA A 3 -1.46 17.53 -16.63
N SER A 4 -1.23 16.29 -16.20
CA SER A 4 -0.24 15.99 -15.16
C SER A 4 0.80 15.01 -15.67
N SER A 5 2.05 15.23 -15.27
CA SER A 5 3.09 14.21 -15.31
C SER A 5 3.23 13.56 -13.93
N LYS A 6 3.72 12.33 -13.89
CA LYS A 6 3.91 11.58 -12.65
C LYS A 6 5.21 10.80 -12.68
N THR A 7 5.65 10.32 -11.51
CA THR A 7 6.78 9.39 -11.41
C THR A 7 6.65 8.24 -12.40
N LEU A 8 7.75 7.94 -13.09
CA LEU A 8 7.83 6.78 -13.98
C LEU A 8 8.04 5.52 -13.15
N LYS A 9 7.16 4.52 -13.30
CA LYS A 9 7.27 3.23 -12.58
C LYS A 9 7.52 3.46 -11.08
N ASN A 10 8.64 2.98 -10.55
CA ASN A 10 9.11 3.16 -9.18
C ASN A 10 10.37 4.05 -9.11
N TYR A 11 10.54 4.97 -10.07
CA TYR A 11 11.71 5.84 -10.17
C TYR A 11 11.59 7.00 -9.19
N ASN A 12 11.67 6.67 -7.90
CA ASN A 12 11.35 7.54 -6.77
C ASN A 12 12.57 7.84 -5.89
N ASN A 13 13.77 7.43 -6.28
CA ASN A 13 15.02 7.63 -5.54
C ASN A 13 15.88 8.76 -6.16
N GLU A 14 17.12 8.91 -5.69
CA GLU A 14 18.08 9.96 -6.10
C GLU A 14 18.44 9.96 -7.58
N ILE A 15 18.27 8.84 -8.27
CA ILE A 15 18.48 8.71 -9.72
C ILE A 15 17.12 8.77 -10.46
N GLY A 16 16.15 8.02 -9.97
CA GLY A 16 14.86 7.85 -10.62
C GLY A 16 14.00 9.11 -10.63
N MET A 17 14.01 9.89 -9.55
CA MET A 17 13.19 11.09 -9.47
C MET A 17 13.64 12.15 -10.51
N PRO A 18 14.95 12.48 -10.65
CA PRO A 18 15.42 13.32 -11.74
C PRO A 18 15.00 12.83 -13.13
N LEU A 19 15.09 11.52 -13.40
CA LEU A 19 14.63 10.96 -14.68
C LEU A 19 13.13 11.16 -14.89
N SER A 20 12.32 10.99 -13.84
CA SER A 20 10.87 11.25 -13.89
C SER A 20 10.56 12.72 -14.15
N ILE A 21 11.33 13.64 -13.59
CA ILE A 21 11.20 15.09 -13.81
C ILE A 21 11.56 15.43 -15.27
N MET A 22 12.68 14.93 -15.78
CA MET A 22 13.12 15.19 -17.16
C MET A 22 12.17 14.60 -18.21
N HIS A 23 11.46 13.52 -17.88
CA HIS A 23 10.44 12.94 -18.75
C HIS A 23 9.07 13.64 -18.65
N ALA A 24 8.90 14.58 -17.72
CA ALA A 24 7.64 15.29 -17.57
C ALA A 24 7.34 16.11 -18.84
N SER A 25 6.12 15.99 -19.35
CA SER A 25 5.70 16.76 -20.51
C SER A 25 5.66 18.25 -20.18
N ILE A 26 6.21 19.09 -21.03
CA ILE A 26 6.14 20.57 -20.93
C ILE A 26 4.69 21.10 -20.93
N LYS A 27 3.73 20.30 -21.42
CA LYS A 27 2.30 20.62 -21.39
C LYS A 27 1.64 20.33 -20.03
N SER A 28 2.37 19.74 -19.09
CA SER A 28 1.85 19.40 -17.76
C SER A 28 1.73 20.65 -16.91
N LYS A 29 0.56 20.85 -16.31
CA LYS A 29 0.31 21.88 -15.29
C LYS A 29 0.61 21.39 -13.87
N ASN A 30 0.71 20.06 -13.69
CA ASN A 30 0.94 19.43 -12.40
C ASN A 30 2.02 18.36 -12.54
N LEU A 31 2.82 18.17 -11.48
CA LEU A 31 3.80 17.10 -11.39
C LEU A 31 3.57 16.32 -10.09
N VAL A 32 3.27 15.03 -10.19
CA VAL A 32 2.99 14.16 -9.05
C VAL A 32 4.13 13.18 -8.85
N LEU A 33 5.00 13.45 -7.88
CA LEU A 33 6.18 12.63 -7.63
C LEU A 33 6.02 11.76 -6.38
N GLU A 34 6.23 10.47 -6.55
CA GLU A 34 6.53 9.54 -5.46
C GLU A 34 7.98 9.74 -5.00
N ILE A 35 8.18 9.79 -3.68
CA ILE A 35 9.50 9.95 -3.05
C ILE A 35 9.79 8.69 -2.21
N GLY A 36 10.86 7.98 -2.58
CA GLY A 36 11.38 6.83 -1.85
C GLY A 36 12.03 7.23 -0.52
N ALA A 37 12.03 6.30 0.43
CA ALA A 37 12.48 6.56 1.80
C ALA A 37 13.18 5.32 2.37
N SER A 38 14.35 5.01 1.82
CA SER A 38 15.08 3.77 2.17
C SER A 38 16.00 4.01 3.38
N LYS A 39 16.60 5.20 3.48
CA LYS A 39 17.51 5.61 4.55
C LYS A 39 17.22 7.04 5.02
N PRO A 40 17.72 7.44 6.20
CA PRO A 40 17.64 8.82 6.66
C PRO A 40 18.24 9.80 5.63
N ASN A 41 17.66 10.99 5.54
CA ASN A 41 17.97 12.05 4.57
C ASN A 41 17.52 11.81 3.12
N ASP A 42 17.03 10.62 2.73
CA ASP A 42 16.53 10.40 1.36
C ASP A 42 15.40 11.38 1.02
N ILE A 43 14.38 11.43 1.88
CA ILE A 43 13.24 12.31 1.65
C ILE A 43 13.68 13.76 1.73
N ASN A 44 14.53 14.13 2.69
CA ASN A 44 15.03 15.51 2.79
C ASN A 44 15.73 15.94 1.48
N TYR A 45 16.65 15.11 0.98
CA TYR A 45 17.40 15.38 -0.25
C TYR A 45 16.46 15.57 -1.44
N LEU A 46 15.56 14.61 -1.66
CA LEU A 46 14.64 14.64 -2.79
C LEU A 46 13.64 15.79 -2.69
N SER A 47 13.07 16.03 -1.51
CA SER A 47 12.07 17.08 -1.32
C SER A 47 12.67 18.49 -1.38
N LYS A 48 13.96 18.69 -1.04
CA LYS A 48 14.68 19.95 -1.27
C LYS A 48 14.79 20.33 -2.74
N ILE A 49 14.91 19.34 -3.62
CA ILE A 49 14.98 19.55 -5.07
C ILE A 49 13.60 19.98 -5.60
N ILE A 50 12.55 19.26 -5.22
CA ILE A 50 11.21 19.48 -5.78
C ILE A 50 10.46 20.67 -5.17
N LYS A 51 10.75 21.01 -3.90
CA LYS A 51 10.06 22.04 -3.10
C LYS A 51 8.53 22.00 -3.27
N PRO A 52 7.85 20.95 -2.77
CA PRO A 52 6.48 20.67 -3.19
C PRO A 52 5.48 21.69 -2.64
N ASP A 53 4.46 22.03 -3.42
CA ASP A 53 3.30 22.81 -2.96
C ASP A 53 2.43 22.00 -1.98
N ILE A 54 2.39 20.67 -2.17
CA ILE A 54 1.66 19.72 -1.34
C ILE A 54 2.54 18.51 -1.03
N GLY A 55 2.78 18.26 0.26
CA GLY A 55 3.37 17.01 0.75
C GLY A 55 2.28 16.02 1.16
N VAL A 56 2.49 14.73 0.87
CA VAL A 56 1.58 13.65 1.28
C VAL A 56 2.36 12.57 2.01
N ILE A 57 2.01 12.30 3.27
CA ILE A 57 2.47 11.11 3.99
C ILE A 57 1.29 10.16 4.05
N THR A 58 1.38 9.01 3.38
CA THR A 58 0.24 8.07 3.26
C THR A 58 0.05 7.20 4.50
N ASN A 59 1.14 6.80 5.16
CA ASN A 59 1.13 6.02 6.40
C ASN A 59 2.51 6.04 7.08
N ILE A 60 2.54 5.68 8.36
CA ILE A 60 3.75 5.29 9.10
C ILE A 60 3.59 3.82 9.46
N GLY A 61 4.33 2.94 8.78
CA GLY A 61 4.22 1.49 8.92
C GLY A 61 5.58 0.79 9.04
N SER A 62 5.54 -0.54 9.07
CA SER A 62 6.68 -1.42 9.37
C SER A 62 7.57 -1.73 8.15
N SER A 63 7.92 -0.72 7.36
CA SER A 63 8.80 -0.86 6.18
C SER A 63 10.20 -0.32 6.46
N HIS A 64 11.22 -0.94 5.86
CA HIS A 64 12.64 -0.53 5.98
C HIS A 64 13.15 -0.47 7.42
N LEU A 65 12.64 -1.33 8.32
CA LEU A 65 12.98 -1.30 9.74
C LEU A 65 14.44 -1.65 10.03
N GLU A 66 15.10 -2.37 9.13
CA GLU A 66 16.54 -2.64 9.23
C GLU A 66 17.35 -1.33 9.23
N VAL A 67 17.10 -0.48 8.24
CA VAL A 67 17.82 0.79 8.06
C VAL A 67 17.26 1.88 8.97
N LEU A 68 15.93 1.93 9.12
CA LEU A 68 15.22 2.95 9.88
C LEU A 68 15.06 2.59 11.37
N ARG A 69 15.60 1.44 11.79
CA ARG A 69 15.64 0.91 13.16
C ARG A 69 14.30 0.54 13.77
N ASN A 70 13.28 1.39 13.69
CA ASN A 70 11.95 1.20 14.29
C ASN A 70 10.89 2.14 13.67
N ILE A 71 9.64 2.03 14.12
CA ILE A 71 8.51 2.87 13.66
C ILE A 71 8.76 4.37 13.91
N GLU A 72 9.43 4.75 14.99
CA GLU A 72 9.78 6.16 15.24
C GLU A 72 10.82 6.67 14.24
N GLY A 73 11.76 5.82 13.80
CA GLY A 73 12.67 6.14 12.72
C GLY A 73 11.95 6.28 11.38
N VAL A 74 10.97 5.42 11.09
CA VAL A 74 10.09 5.57 9.91
C VAL A 74 9.33 6.90 9.96
N LEU A 75 8.77 7.26 11.12
CA LEU A 75 8.12 8.54 11.35
C LEU A 75 9.07 9.70 11.06
N LYS A 76 10.28 9.69 11.64
CA LYS A 76 11.29 10.74 11.45
C LYS A 76 11.65 10.92 9.98
N VAL A 77 12.02 9.84 9.29
CA VAL A 77 12.42 9.90 7.87
C VAL A 77 11.27 10.36 6.98
N LYS A 78 10.04 9.83 7.17
CA LYS A 78 8.88 10.31 6.40
C LYS A 78 8.52 11.78 6.68
N SER A 79 8.88 12.29 7.85
CA SER A 79 8.64 13.68 8.23
C SER A 79 9.66 14.67 7.67
N GLU A 80 10.76 14.19 7.07
CA GLU A 80 11.75 15.02 6.38
C GLU A 80 11.16 15.78 5.17
N LEU A 81 9.96 15.39 4.72
CA LEU A 81 9.21 16.09 3.68
C LEU A 81 8.77 17.50 4.13
N ILE A 82 8.41 17.63 5.41
CA ILE A 82 7.67 18.77 5.96
C ILE A 82 8.45 20.09 5.88
N PRO A 83 9.75 20.14 6.22
CA PRO A 83 10.54 21.36 6.11
C PRO A 83 10.63 21.90 4.68
N ASN A 84 10.48 21.04 3.66
CA ASN A 84 10.72 21.41 2.27
C ASN A 84 9.45 21.78 1.50
N ILE A 85 8.27 21.62 2.09
CA ILE A 85 6.99 22.10 1.53
C ILE A 85 7.07 23.63 1.35
N LYS A 86 6.45 24.22 0.32
CA LYS A 86 6.44 25.69 0.18
C LYS A 86 5.66 26.36 1.32
N LYS A 87 6.02 27.61 1.63
CA LYS A 87 5.26 28.44 2.59
C LYS A 87 3.79 28.49 2.16
N ASN A 88 2.87 28.37 3.12
CA ASN A 88 1.41 28.27 2.90
C ASN A 88 0.97 27.04 2.06
N GLY A 89 1.87 26.10 1.79
CA GLY A 89 1.54 24.83 1.14
C GLY A 89 0.73 23.91 2.05
N TYR A 90 0.48 22.69 1.59
CA TYR A 90 -0.35 21.72 2.31
C TYR A 90 0.45 20.48 2.70
N LEU A 91 0.18 19.95 3.89
CA LEU A 91 0.59 18.63 4.33
C LEU A 91 -0.66 17.75 4.52
N VAL A 92 -0.77 16.72 3.68
CA VAL A 92 -1.83 15.71 3.72
C VAL A 92 -1.34 14.49 4.49
N VAL A 93 -2.00 14.13 5.59
CA VAL A 93 -1.53 13.10 6.53
C VAL A 93 -2.66 12.22 7.09
N PRO A 94 -2.39 10.96 7.50
CA PRO A 94 -3.39 10.13 8.14
C PRO A 94 -3.76 10.64 9.54
N SER A 95 -5.03 10.52 9.93
CA SER A 95 -5.52 10.93 11.26
C SER A 95 -5.33 9.87 12.36
N GLU A 96 -4.93 8.65 12.00
CA GLU A 96 -5.10 7.46 12.84
C GLU A 96 -4.24 7.46 14.11
N ASN A 97 -3.16 8.26 14.14
CA ASN A 97 -2.26 8.36 15.28
C ASN A 97 -2.10 9.81 15.73
N LYS A 98 -2.76 10.16 16.85
CA LYS A 98 -2.69 11.50 17.47
C LYS A 98 -1.26 11.92 17.84
N LYS A 99 -0.38 10.99 18.23
CA LYS A 99 1.02 11.31 18.53
C LYS A 99 1.76 11.76 17.26
N HIS A 100 1.52 11.10 16.13
CA HIS A 100 2.11 11.50 14.84
C HIS A 100 1.58 12.87 14.38
N LEU A 101 0.27 13.10 14.49
CA LEU A 101 -0.33 14.41 14.17
C LEU A 101 0.30 15.54 15.01
N ASN A 102 0.39 15.34 16.33
CA ASN A 102 1.01 16.32 17.23
C ASN A 102 2.49 16.52 16.92
N TYR A 103 3.21 15.46 16.54
CA TYR A 103 4.60 15.54 16.11
C TYR A 103 4.74 16.40 14.84
N TRP A 104 3.95 16.13 13.81
CA TRP A 104 4.02 16.89 12.55
C TRP A 104 3.66 18.37 12.74
N LYS A 105 2.60 18.67 13.51
CA LYS A 105 2.20 20.07 13.81
C LYS A 105 3.28 20.87 14.52
N LYS A 106 4.18 20.23 15.27
CA LYS A 106 5.30 20.89 15.95
C LYS A 106 6.48 21.18 15.01
N ILE A 107 6.60 20.49 13.88
CA ILE A 107 7.70 20.71 12.94
C ILE A 107 7.55 22.05 12.25
N ARG A 108 6.32 22.43 11.89
CA ARG A 108 6.07 23.61 11.06
C ARG A 108 4.65 24.15 11.21
N SER A 109 4.53 25.47 11.35
CA SER A 109 3.24 26.17 11.58
C SER A 109 2.77 27.04 10.41
N ASP A 110 3.62 27.34 9.42
CA ASP A 110 3.30 28.17 8.24
C ASP A 110 2.74 27.35 7.05
N ILE A 111 2.30 26.11 7.31
CA ILE A 111 1.68 25.23 6.30
C ILE A 111 0.30 24.77 6.79
N ASN A 112 -0.56 24.42 5.83
CA ASN A 112 -1.90 23.93 6.09
C ASN A 112 -1.88 22.42 6.32
N PHE A 113 -2.56 21.95 7.36
CA PHE A 113 -2.70 20.52 7.64
C PHE A 113 -4.05 20.01 7.16
N VAL A 114 -4.04 18.90 6.42
CA VAL A 114 -5.24 18.22 5.95
C VAL A 114 -5.15 16.75 6.30
N THR A 115 -6.17 16.23 6.98
CA THR A 115 -6.17 14.87 7.50
C THR A 115 -7.13 13.96 6.73
N PHE A 116 -6.75 12.70 6.57
CA PHE A 116 -7.63 11.67 6.02
C PHE A 116 -7.65 10.44 6.93
N GLY A 117 -8.78 9.73 6.98
CA GLY A 117 -8.90 8.55 7.83
C GLY A 117 -10.26 7.87 7.70
N ILE A 118 -10.40 6.71 8.33
CA ILE A 118 -11.67 5.95 8.31
C ILE A 118 -12.68 6.50 9.32
N LYS A 119 -12.22 7.25 10.31
CA LYS A 119 -13.03 7.78 11.40
C LYS A 119 -13.36 9.26 11.16
N LYS A 120 -14.46 9.71 11.78
CA LYS A 120 -14.99 11.08 11.76
C LYS A 120 -14.01 12.15 12.29
N ASP A 121 -12.93 11.76 12.96
CA ASP A 121 -11.91 12.68 13.48
C ASP A 121 -10.88 13.12 12.42
N ALA A 122 -10.98 12.62 11.19
CA ALA A 122 -10.29 13.15 10.03
C ALA A 122 -11.10 14.25 9.31
N ASP A 123 -10.41 15.13 8.59
CA ASP A 123 -11.05 16.12 7.72
C ASP A 123 -11.82 15.46 6.57
N PHE A 124 -11.30 14.35 6.04
CA PHE A 124 -11.95 13.52 5.03
C PHE A 124 -12.06 12.08 5.50
N TYR A 125 -13.29 11.56 5.52
CA TYR A 125 -13.58 10.20 5.96
C TYR A 125 -14.74 9.57 5.17
N PRO A 126 -14.83 8.24 5.10
CA PRO A 126 -15.88 7.57 4.36
C PRO A 126 -17.15 7.43 5.21
N ARG A 127 -18.32 7.52 4.58
CA ARG A 127 -19.61 7.10 5.11
C ARG A 127 -20.23 6.06 4.18
N LYS A 128 -21.16 5.26 4.71
CA LYS A 128 -21.93 4.27 3.94
C LYS A 128 -21.05 3.33 3.12
N LEU A 129 -19.90 2.92 3.66
CA LEU A 129 -18.98 1.99 2.99
C LEU A 129 -19.67 0.65 2.77
N LYS A 130 -19.74 0.21 1.51
CA LYS A 130 -20.29 -1.07 1.09
C LYS A 130 -19.31 -1.77 0.18
N HIS A 131 -19.12 -3.07 0.42
CA HIS A 131 -18.34 -3.95 -0.44
C HIS A 131 -19.25 -4.58 -1.48
N HIS A 132 -18.80 -4.59 -2.73
CA HIS A 132 -19.45 -5.25 -3.86
C HIS A 132 -18.54 -6.36 -4.37
N LYS A 133 -19.05 -7.21 -5.28
CA LYS A 133 -18.28 -8.31 -5.87
C LYS A 133 -17.02 -7.82 -6.60
N ASP A 134 -17.14 -6.69 -7.30
CA ASP A 134 -16.12 -6.16 -8.20
C ASP A 134 -15.60 -4.78 -7.75
N GLY A 135 -15.68 -4.48 -6.44
CA GLY A 135 -15.22 -3.19 -5.90
C GLY A 135 -15.93 -2.75 -4.63
N MET A 136 -16.07 -1.43 -4.45
CA MET A 136 -16.73 -0.84 -3.29
C MET A 136 -17.39 0.51 -3.61
N SER A 137 -18.32 0.92 -2.76
CA SER A 137 -18.95 2.25 -2.82
C SER A 137 -18.98 2.90 -1.45
N PHE A 138 -18.78 4.21 -1.39
CA PHE A 138 -18.85 5.02 -0.17
C PHE A 138 -19.03 6.49 -0.53
N SER A 139 -19.42 7.31 0.45
CA SER A 139 -19.47 8.76 0.29
C SER A 139 -18.31 9.39 1.08
N ILE A 140 -17.52 10.26 0.45
CA ILE A 140 -16.52 11.08 1.14
C ILE A 140 -17.26 12.20 1.86
N ALA A 141 -17.17 12.20 3.19
CA ALA A 141 -17.74 13.21 4.07
C ALA A 141 -16.64 14.13 4.62
N SER A 142 -16.99 15.39 4.85
CA SER A 142 -16.11 16.40 5.43
C SER A 142 -16.90 17.60 5.92
N PRO A 143 -16.47 18.29 7.00
CA PRO A 143 -17.03 19.59 7.36
C PRO A 143 -16.77 20.67 6.29
N TYR A 144 -15.81 20.46 5.38
CA TYR A 144 -15.47 21.42 4.33
C TYR A 144 -16.31 21.26 3.06
N LEU A 145 -17.14 20.22 2.98
CA LEU A 145 -17.97 19.95 1.82
C LEU A 145 -19.42 20.38 2.08
N LYS A 146 -20.03 21.04 1.09
CA LYS A 146 -21.47 21.35 1.12
C LYS A 146 -22.34 20.09 1.05
N LYS A 147 -21.84 19.03 0.40
CA LYS A 147 -22.49 17.73 0.22
C LYS A 147 -21.42 16.65 0.16
N ASP A 148 -21.72 15.50 0.75
CA ASP A 148 -20.88 14.30 0.62
C ASP A 148 -20.68 13.93 -0.86
N LEU A 149 -19.47 13.49 -1.21
CA LEU A 149 -19.12 13.11 -2.57
C LEU A 149 -19.19 11.58 -2.73
N ASP A 150 -20.10 11.08 -3.55
CA ASP A 150 -20.25 9.65 -3.78
C ASP A 150 -19.14 9.09 -4.68
N ILE A 151 -18.53 8.00 -4.23
CA ILE A 151 -17.48 7.26 -4.91
C ILE A 151 -17.94 5.82 -5.15
N ILE A 152 -17.76 5.37 -6.38
CA ILE A 152 -17.88 3.97 -6.79
C ILE A 152 -16.56 3.61 -7.46
N THR A 153 -15.92 2.54 -7.02
CA THR A 153 -14.60 2.14 -7.53
C THR A 153 -14.49 0.63 -7.60
N SER A 154 -13.71 0.14 -8.57
CA SER A 154 -13.30 -1.26 -8.68
C SER A 154 -12.20 -1.67 -7.71
N LEU A 155 -11.60 -0.70 -7.00
CA LEU A 155 -10.61 -0.97 -5.97
C LEU A 155 -11.27 -1.60 -4.74
N GLU A 156 -10.57 -2.55 -4.12
CA GLU A 156 -11.05 -3.26 -2.94
C GLU A 156 -10.24 -2.92 -1.69
N GLY A 157 -10.86 -3.09 -0.53
CA GLY A 157 -10.21 -3.01 0.77
C GLY A 157 -10.09 -1.60 1.36
N GLU A 158 -10.13 -1.52 2.69
CA GLU A 158 -10.07 -0.26 3.45
C GLU A 158 -8.82 0.57 3.14
N HIS A 159 -7.70 -0.08 2.80
CA HIS A 159 -6.47 0.62 2.45
C HIS A 159 -6.63 1.46 1.17
N ASN A 160 -7.43 1.00 0.19
CA ASN A 160 -7.73 1.79 -0.99
C ASN A 160 -8.73 2.90 -0.70
N VAL A 161 -9.65 2.73 0.26
CA VAL A 161 -10.48 3.84 0.75
C VAL A 161 -9.57 4.98 1.24
N LYS A 162 -8.55 4.65 2.04
CA LYS A 162 -7.57 5.64 2.54
C LYS A 162 -6.76 6.29 1.43
N ASN A 163 -6.32 5.52 0.43
CA ASN A 163 -5.61 6.06 -0.73
C ASN A 163 -6.49 7.05 -1.52
N ILE A 164 -7.77 6.74 -1.69
CA ILE A 164 -8.74 7.62 -2.35
C ILE A 164 -8.96 8.89 -1.52
N LEU A 165 -9.12 8.78 -0.21
CA LEU A 165 -9.28 9.95 0.69
C LEU A 165 -8.04 10.84 0.69
N ALA A 166 -6.84 10.27 0.72
CA ALA A 166 -5.59 11.04 0.60
C ALA A 166 -5.52 11.76 -0.76
N SER A 167 -5.90 11.09 -1.84
CA SER A 167 -5.94 11.69 -3.18
C SER A 167 -7.00 12.79 -3.29
N PHE A 168 -8.15 12.61 -2.62
CA PHE A 168 -9.20 13.62 -2.55
C PHE A 168 -8.76 14.84 -1.74
N ALA A 169 -8.06 14.64 -0.63
CA ALA A 169 -7.48 15.72 0.16
C ALA A 169 -6.51 16.59 -0.67
N VAL A 170 -5.70 15.97 -1.54
CA VAL A 170 -4.87 16.71 -2.52
C VAL A 170 -5.74 17.47 -3.51
N ASN A 171 -6.77 16.83 -4.09
CA ASN A 171 -7.69 17.47 -5.03
C ASN A 171 -8.40 18.69 -4.42
N PHE A 172 -8.82 18.58 -3.16
CA PHE A 172 -9.45 19.65 -2.40
C PHE A 172 -8.47 20.80 -2.12
N SER A 173 -7.23 20.47 -1.72
CA SER A 173 -6.20 21.47 -1.37
C SER A 173 -5.81 22.39 -2.55
N ILE A 174 -5.95 21.93 -3.78
CA ILE A 174 -5.72 22.74 -5.00
C ILE A 174 -6.99 23.41 -5.53
N GLY A 175 -8.13 23.27 -4.86
CA GLY A 175 -9.40 23.88 -5.27
C GLY A 175 -10.02 23.29 -6.54
N ASN A 176 -9.70 22.04 -6.89
CA ASN A 176 -10.27 21.40 -8.08
C ASN A 176 -11.73 21.01 -7.87
N ASN A 177 -12.46 20.89 -8.99
CA ASN A 177 -13.85 20.42 -8.98
C ASN A 177 -13.96 18.97 -8.43
N ASN A 178 -14.80 18.78 -7.41
CA ASN A 178 -15.03 17.50 -6.74
C ASN A 178 -15.77 16.48 -7.63
N ASP A 179 -16.71 16.92 -8.47
CA ASP A 179 -17.44 16.04 -9.39
C ASP A 179 -16.50 15.45 -10.43
N PHE A 180 -15.49 16.21 -10.86
CA PHE A 180 -14.45 15.70 -11.74
C PHE A 180 -13.63 14.58 -11.08
N PHE A 181 -13.35 14.69 -9.77
CA PHE A 181 -12.68 13.64 -9.01
C PHE A 181 -13.52 12.36 -8.95
N ALA A 182 -14.82 12.48 -8.62
CA ALA A 182 -15.72 11.32 -8.58
C ALA A 182 -15.89 10.66 -9.96
N ALA A 183 -16.00 11.46 -11.03
CA ALA A 183 -16.13 10.95 -12.39
C ALA A 183 -14.91 10.12 -12.84
N ALA A 184 -13.71 10.41 -12.32
CA ALA A 184 -12.49 9.68 -12.66
C ALA A 184 -12.53 8.19 -12.23
N PHE A 185 -13.36 7.84 -11.23
CA PHE A 185 -13.54 6.46 -10.79
C PHE A 185 -14.61 5.69 -11.58
N LYS A 186 -15.51 6.39 -12.29
CA LYS A 186 -16.59 5.76 -13.07
C LYS A 186 -16.12 5.16 -14.39
N ASN A 187 -15.02 5.65 -14.95
CA ASN A 187 -14.57 5.31 -16.31
C ASN A 187 -13.67 4.06 -16.38
N ASP A 188 -13.63 3.20 -15.35
CA ASP A 188 -12.73 2.02 -15.25
C ASP A 188 -11.24 2.28 -15.56
N ALA A 189 -10.84 3.56 -15.60
CA ALA A 189 -9.47 3.97 -15.90
C ALA A 189 -8.49 3.55 -14.79
N ILE A 190 -9.02 3.29 -13.59
CA ILE A 190 -8.26 2.86 -12.43
C ILE A 190 -8.37 1.33 -12.36
N LYS A 191 -7.50 0.63 -13.08
CA LYS A 191 -7.31 -0.81 -12.90
C LYS A 191 -6.37 -1.06 -11.73
N ASN A 192 -6.72 -2.04 -10.90
CA ASN A 192 -5.84 -2.46 -9.82
C ASN A 192 -4.61 -3.16 -10.42
N ILE A 193 -3.44 -2.52 -10.33
CA ILE A 193 -2.17 -3.10 -10.81
C ILE A 193 -1.63 -4.13 -9.80
N ARG A 194 -2.06 -4.05 -8.54
CA ARG A 194 -1.69 -4.98 -7.45
C ARG A 194 -2.91 -5.77 -7.02
N GLN A 195 -2.73 -6.98 -6.49
CA GLN A 195 -3.84 -7.88 -6.16
C GLN A 195 -4.73 -8.18 -7.38
N SER A 196 -4.13 -8.26 -8.58
CA SER A 196 -4.88 -8.58 -9.80
C SER A 196 -5.39 -10.01 -9.72
N LYS A 197 -6.66 -10.19 -10.10
CA LYS A 197 -7.36 -11.47 -10.06
C LYS A 197 -7.34 -12.12 -11.44
N SER A 198 -6.88 -13.37 -11.53
CA SER A 198 -6.87 -14.12 -12.78
C SER A 198 -7.21 -15.60 -12.55
N LYS A 199 -7.66 -16.29 -13.61
CA LYS A 199 -7.71 -17.75 -13.59
C LYS A 199 -6.28 -18.29 -13.59
N TRP A 200 -6.05 -19.37 -12.86
CA TRP A 200 -4.74 -19.97 -12.70
C TRP A 200 -4.79 -21.50 -12.80
N LEU A 201 -3.84 -22.20 -12.17
CA LEU A 201 -3.70 -23.65 -12.18
C LEU A 201 -5.05 -24.35 -12.00
N LYS A 202 -5.37 -25.25 -12.94
CA LYS A 202 -6.62 -26.03 -12.97
C LYS A 202 -7.90 -25.19 -12.90
N GLY A 203 -7.85 -23.91 -13.27
CA GLY A 203 -9.00 -23.00 -13.22
C GLY A 203 -9.24 -22.33 -11.86
N SER A 204 -8.32 -22.49 -10.90
CA SER A 204 -8.34 -21.78 -9.61
C SER A 204 -8.28 -20.26 -9.77
N LEU A 205 -8.56 -19.52 -8.69
CA LEU A 205 -8.44 -18.06 -8.67
C LEU A 205 -7.10 -17.65 -8.07
N LEU A 206 -6.26 -16.95 -8.84
CA LEU A 206 -5.04 -16.33 -8.35
C LEU A 206 -5.28 -14.85 -8.04
N ILE A 207 -4.77 -14.41 -6.89
CA ILE A 207 -4.60 -13.01 -6.48
C ILE A 207 -3.10 -12.73 -6.49
N ASP A 208 -2.64 -12.03 -7.53
CA ASP A 208 -1.22 -11.64 -7.67
C ASP A 208 -0.92 -10.40 -6.83
N ASP A 209 -0.21 -10.59 -5.73
CA ASP A 209 0.29 -9.53 -4.84
C ASP A 209 1.82 -9.63 -4.66
N THR A 210 2.51 -10.03 -5.73
CA THR A 210 3.94 -10.41 -5.73
C THR A 210 4.91 -9.24 -5.74
N TYR A 211 4.44 -8.00 -5.92
CA TYR A 211 5.31 -6.83 -6.10
C TYR A 211 6.24 -6.55 -4.91
N ASN A 212 5.69 -6.53 -3.69
CA ASN A 212 6.45 -6.35 -2.46
C ASN A 212 5.65 -6.84 -1.24
N ALA A 213 6.34 -7.02 -0.11
CA ALA A 213 5.74 -7.43 1.14
C ALA A 213 6.40 -6.75 2.34
N ASN A 214 5.57 -6.45 3.33
CA ASN A 214 5.94 -6.05 4.68
C ASN A 214 4.83 -6.57 5.63
N PRO A 215 5.03 -6.56 6.96
CA PRO A 215 4.07 -7.17 7.88
C PRO A 215 2.66 -6.60 7.77
N ASP A 216 2.53 -5.28 7.61
CA ASP A 216 1.23 -4.60 7.56
C ASP A 216 0.45 -4.93 6.28
N SER A 217 1.14 -4.98 5.13
CA SER A 217 0.55 -5.38 3.85
C SER A 217 0.22 -6.86 3.81
N SER A 218 1.07 -7.72 4.36
CA SER A 218 0.80 -9.17 4.43
C SER A 218 -0.44 -9.48 5.27
N LYS A 219 -0.66 -8.79 6.41
CA LYS A 219 -1.90 -8.91 7.19
C LYS A 219 -3.14 -8.53 6.37
N LYS A 220 -3.08 -7.43 5.60
CA LYS A 220 -4.18 -7.02 4.72
C LYS A 220 -4.46 -8.02 3.59
N SER A 221 -3.43 -8.63 3.02
CA SER A 221 -3.58 -9.67 2.00
C SER A 221 -4.20 -10.94 2.60
N ILE A 222 -3.85 -11.29 3.84
CA ILE A 222 -4.52 -12.36 4.59
C ILE A 222 -5.99 -12.01 4.85
N ASP A 223 -6.30 -10.78 5.25
CA ASP A 223 -7.69 -10.35 5.46
C ASP A 223 -8.51 -10.47 4.19
N LEU A 224 -7.98 -10.02 3.04
CA LEU A 224 -8.61 -10.18 1.74
C LEU A 224 -8.87 -11.66 1.42
N LEU A 225 -7.84 -12.50 1.56
CA LEU A 225 -7.94 -13.93 1.28
C LEU A 225 -8.97 -14.61 2.19
N SER A 226 -9.06 -14.21 3.47
CA SER A 226 -9.99 -14.78 4.45
C SER A 226 -11.47 -14.50 4.18
N ASN A 227 -11.78 -13.55 3.27
CA ASN A 227 -13.17 -13.25 2.89
C ASN A 227 -13.77 -14.29 1.93
N TYR A 228 -12.95 -15.19 1.37
CA TYR A 228 -13.42 -16.20 0.43
C TYR A 228 -13.96 -17.43 1.16
N LYS A 229 -15.16 -17.88 0.78
CA LYS A 229 -15.80 -19.12 1.29
C LYS A 229 -15.32 -20.39 0.57
N LYS A 230 -14.12 -20.36 0.00
CA LYS A 230 -13.48 -21.46 -0.73
C LYS A 230 -12.19 -21.86 -0.01
N ARG A 231 -11.54 -22.95 -0.41
CA ARG A 231 -10.23 -23.31 0.13
C ARG A 231 -9.21 -22.21 -0.19
N THR A 232 -8.58 -21.65 0.83
CA THR A 232 -7.67 -20.50 0.74
C THR A 232 -6.21 -20.92 0.90
N VAL A 233 -5.37 -20.54 -0.05
CA VAL A 233 -3.93 -20.86 -0.06
C VAL A 233 -3.12 -19.58 -0.08
N LEU A 234 -2.28 -19.38 0.95
CA LEU A 234 -1.33 -18.27 0.99
C LEU A 234 0.06 -18.77 0.62
N VAL A 235 0.63 -18.26 -0.47
CA VAL A 235 2.04 -18.47 -0.85
C VAL A 235 2.82 -17.22 -0.48
N LEU A 236 3.69 -17.35 0.52
CA LEU A 236 4.44 -16.25 1.10
C LEU A 236 5.94 -16.42 0.82
N GLY A 237 6.56 -15.39 0.26
CA GLY A 237 8.01 -15.21 0.21
C GLY A 237 8.51 -14.38 1.40
N ASP A 238 9.81 -14.42 1.67
CA ASP A 238 10.42 -13.63 2.74
C ASP A 238 10.04 -12.13 2.65
N MET A 239 9.74 -11.56 3.83
CA MET A 239 9.65 -10.11 4.03
C MET A 239 11.04 -9.60 4.42
N LEU A 240 11.72 -8.95 3.49
CA LEU A 240 13.08 -8.44 3.65
C LEU A 240 13.09 -7.06 4.36
N GLU A 241 14.29 -6.59 4.73
CA GLU A 241 14.53 -5.24 5.30
C GLU A 241 13.86 -4.99 6.66
N LEU A 242 13.62 -6.06 7.44
CA LEU A 242 13.04 -6.01 8.78
C LEU A 242 14.08 -5.96 9.90
N GLY A 243 15.36 -6.21 9.58
CA GLY A 243 16.48 -6.22 10.52
C GLY A 243 16.23 -7.19 11.68
N LYS A 244 16.53 -6.74 12.91
CA LYS A 244 16.36 -7.55 14.13
C LYS A 244 14.93 -8.07 14.39
N TYR A 245 13.93 -7.55 13.69
CA TYR A 245 12.53 -7.97 13.84
C TYR A 245 12.11 -9.07 12.86
N GLU A 246 12.96 -9.47 11.93
CA GLU A 246 12.62 -10.40 10.85
C GLU A 246 11.93 -11.67 11.37
N LYS A 247 12.52 -12.38 12.34
CA LYS A 247 11.98 -13.64 12.85
C LYS A 247 10.64 -13.44 13.57
N LYS A 248 10.58 -12.41 14.41
CA LYS A 248 9.39 -12.04 15.18
C LYS A 248 8.23 -11.73 14.24
N MET A 249 8.48 -10.92 13.22
CA MET A 249 7.44 -10.46 12.29
C MET A 249 6.97 -11.57 11.35
N HIS A 250 7.85 -12.47 10.90
CA HIS A 250 7.42 -13.67 10.17
C HIS A 250 6.55 -14.58 11.05
N LYS A 251 6.96 -14.84 12.30
CA LYS A 251 6.16 -15.57 13.28
C LYS A 251 4.78 -14.94 13.50
N GLU A 252 4.70 -13.61 13.58
CA GLU A 252 3.44 -12.88 13.67
C GLU A 252 2.54 -13.10 12.45
N ILE A 253 3.09 -13.13 11.23
CA ILE A 253 2.32 -13.40 10.01
C ILE A 253 1.78 -14.82 9.98
N GLY A 254 2.59 -15.81 10.37
CA GLY A 254 2.13 -17.20 10.53
C GLY A 254 0.96 -17.32 11.51
N ASN A 255 1.10 -16.73 12.71
CA ASN A 255 0.03 -16.69 13.70
C ASN A 255 -1.22 -15.97 13.19
N TYR A 256 -1.05 -14.87 12.46
CA TYR A 256 -2.17 -14.11 11.91
C TYR A 256 -2.94 -14.92 10.86
N ALA A 257 -2.24 -15.54 9.90
CA ALA A 257 -2.85 -16.42 8.91
C ALA A 257 -3.65 -17.56 9.58
N LYS A 258 -3.11 -18.15 10.65
CA LYS A 258 -3.80 -19.17 11.45
C LYS A 258 -5.07 -18.62 12.10
N SER A 259 -4.99 -17.44 12.73
CA SER A 259 -6.14 -16.78 13.37
C SER A 259 -7.27 -16.46 12.38
N LYS A 260 -6.92 -16.24 11.11
CA LYS A 260 -7.85 -15.95 10.01
C LYS A 260 -8.34 -17.21 9.29
N LYS A 261 -7.96 -18.39 9.79
CA LYS A 261 -8.36 -19.70 9.27
C LYS A 261 -8.07 -19.86 7.77
N ILE A 262 -6.91 -19.37 7.32
CA ILE A 262 -6.39 -19.77 6.01
C ILE A 262 -6.28 -21.30 6.00
N ASP A 263 -6.50 -21.95 4.86
CA ASP A 263 -6.49 -23.42 4.80
C ASP A 263 -5.08 -23.97 4.65
N LEU A 264 -4.22 -23.31 3.88
CA LEU A 264 -2.85 -23.73 3.59
C LEU A 264 -1.92 -22.52 3.56
N LEU A 265 -0.82 -22.58 4.30
CA LEU A 265 0.28 -21.62 4.24
C LEU A 265 1.49 -22.28 3.59
N ILE A 266 1.98 -21.73 2.49
CA ILE A 266 3.18 -22.17 1.80
C ILE A 266 4.23 -21.07 1.96
N GLY A 267 5.35 -21.37 2.61
CA GLY A 267 6.49 -20.45 2.78
C GLY A 267 7.60 -20.76 1.77
N PHE A 268 8.14 -19.71 1.15
CA PHE A 268 9.33 -19.78 0.30
C PHE A 268 10.41 -18.80 0.77
N GLY A 269 11.59 -19.32 1.14
CA GLY A 269 12.72 -18.51 1.61
C GLY A 269 12.94 -18.60 3.13
N LYS A 270 14.19 -18.41 3.55
CA LYS A 270 14.71 -18.79 4.87
C LYS A 270 13.91 -18.21 6.04
N LEU A 271 13.34 -17.02 5.90
CA LEU A 271 12.59 -16.35 6.97
C LEU A 271 11.14 -16.82 7.05
N THR A 272 10.53 -17.25 5.95
CA THR A 272 9.15 -17.80 5.97
C THR A 272 9.03 -19.11 6.73
N LYS A 273 10.14 -19.80 7.00
CA LYS A 273 10.17 -20.93 7.95
C LYS A 273 9.55 -20.55 9.30
N TYR A 274 9.87 -19.36 9.82
CA TYR A 274 9.27 -18.87 11.07
C TYR A 274 7.75 -18.63 10.96
N SER A 275 7.26 -18.26 9.78
CA SER A 275 5.82 -18.13 9.51
C SER A 275 5.15 -19.52 9.49
N VAL A 276 5.75 -20.48 8.78
CA VAL A 276 5.26 -21.86 8.65
C VAL A 276 5.21 -22.55 10.01
N ASP A 277 6.28 -22.46 10.80
CA ASP A 277 6.37 -23.04 12.15
C ASP A 277 5.28 -22.48 13.07
N ALA A 278 5.05 -21.16 13.03
CA ALA A 278 4.03 -20.49 13.84
C ALA A 278 2.60 -20.86 13.43
N TYR A 279 2.37 -21.05 12.13
CA TYR A 279 1.09 -21.46 11.59
C TYR A 279 0.72 -22.90 11.99
N GLY A 280 1.69 -23.82 11.95
CA GLY A 280 1.57 -25.20 12.45
C GLY A 280 1.32 -26.23 11.34
N LYS A 281 0.61 -27.33 11.66
CA LYS A 281 0.51 -28.56 10.83
C LYS A 281 0.10 -28.37 9.36
N LYS A 282 -0.61 -27.28 9.03
CA LYS A 282 -1.04 -26.99 7.65
C LYS A 282 -0.07 -26.04 6.91
N GLY A 283 1.09 -25.78 7.49
CA GLY A 283 2.15 -24.97 6.90
C GLY A 283 3.15 -25.86 6.18
N VAL A 284 3.57 -25.47 4.98
CA VAL A 284 4.59 -26.18 4.18
C VAL A 284 5.68 -25.19 3.81
N PHE A 285 6.93 -25.59 3.99
CA PHE A 285 8.11 -24.76 3.73
C PHE A 285 8.89 -25.28 2.52
N PHE A 286 9.38 -24.37 1.69
CA PHE A 286 10.27 -24.63 0.57
C PHE A 286 11.44 -23.65 0.57
N ASP A 287 12.63 -24.16 0.23
CA ASP A 287 13.82 -23.38 -0.10
C ASP A 287 14.29 -23.58 -1.55
N ASP A 288 13.72 -24.55 -2.27
CA ASP A 288 13.95 -24.79 -3.69
C ASP A 288 12.73 -24.39 -4.57
N GLU A 289 13.03 -23.76 -5.70
CA GLU A 289 12.00 -23.26 -6.63
C GLU A 289 11.28 -24.38 -7.38
N LYS A 290 12.00 -25.45 -7.76
CA LYS A 290 11.41 -26.57 -8.51
C LYS A 290 10.45 -27.34 -7.61
N ASP A 291 10.84 -27.59 -6.36
CA ASP A 291 10.01 -28.29 -5.39
C ASP A 291 8.71 -27.53 -5.11
N LEU A 292 8.79 -26.21 -4.91
CA LEU A 292 7.60 -25.38 -4.76
C LEU A 292 6.69 -25.44 -6.01
N LYS A 293 7.27 -25.34 -7.21
CA LYS A 293 6.48 -25.41 -8.46
C LYS A 293 5.79 -26.76 -8.61
N SER A 294 6.48 -27.86 -8.35
CA SER A 294 5.90 -29.21 -8.38
C SER A 294 4.77 -29.34 -7.37
N PHE A 295 4.99 -28.90 -6.13
CA PHE A 295 3.97 -28.92 -5.09
C PHE A 295 2.72 -28.14 -5.47
N LEU A 296 2.88 -26.94 -6.05
CA LEU A 296 1.75 -26.12 -6.52
C LEU A 296 0.95 -26.83 -7.62
N LYS A 297 1.61 -27.51 -8.57
CA LYS A 297 0.92 -28.28 -9.63
C LYS A 297 0.11 -29.43 -9.07
N GLU A 298 0.65 -30.12 -8.07
CA GLU A 298 0.02 -31.29 -7.47
C GLU A 298 -1.14 -30.91 -6.53
N ASN A 299 -0.95 -29.92 -5.66
CA ASN A 299 -1.80 -29.66 -4.50
C ASN A 299 -2.82 -28.53 -4.66
N ILE A 300 -2.73 -27.75 -5.75
CA ILE A 300 -3.76 -26.76 -6.10
C ILE A 300 -4.90 -27.44 -6.84
N CYS A 301 -6.13 -27.09 -6.47
CA CYS A 301 -7.38 -27.57 -7.04
C CYS A 301 -8.16 -26.42 -7.71
N SER A 302 -9.06 -26.75 -8.63
CA SER A 302 -9.87 -25.77 -9.39
C SER A 302 -10.73 -24.85 -8.52
N SER A 303 -11.07 -25.30 -7.31
CA SER A 303 -11.87 -24.55 -6.34
C SER A 303 -11.05 -23.65 -5.42
N ASP A 304 -9.72 -23.65 -5.51
CA ASP A 304 -8.86 -22.87 -4.61
C ASP A 304 -8.89 -21.37 -4.94
N VAL A 305 -8.65 -20.56 -3.91
CA VAL A 305 -8.27 -19.14 -4.03
C VAL A 305 -6.87 -19.00 -3.48
N ILE A 306 -5.94 -18.56 -4.32
CA ILE A 306 -4.52 -18.48 -4.02
C ILE A 306 -4.10 -17.02 -3.98
N LEU A 307 -3.33 -16.63 -2.98
CA LEU A 307 -2.66 -15.34 -2.94
C LEU A 307 -1.14 -15.55 -2.87
N ILE A 308 -0.40 -14.94 -3.79
CA ILE A 308 1.06 -15.00 -3.82
C ILE A 308 1.62 -13.63 -3.45
N LYS A 309 2.51 -13.58 -2.46
CA LYS A 309 3.10 -12.34 -1.95
C LYS A 309 4.52 -12.56 -1.44
N GLY A 310 5.41 -11.60 -1.61
CA GLY A 310 6.75 -11.59 -1.02
C GLY A 310 7.46 -10.27 -1.27
N SER A 311 8.60 -10.02 -0.62
CA SER A 311 9.37 -8.82 -0.92
C SER A 311 9.89 -8.82 -2.36
N ARG A 312 10.15 -7.64 -2.93
CA ARG A 312 10.60 -7.51 -4.32
C ARG A 312 11.84 -8.37 -4.62
N GLY A 313 12.77 -8.47 -3.67
CA GLY A 313 13.97 -9.30 -3.78
C GLY A 313 13.70 -10.80 -3.92
N MET A 314 12.53 -11.28 -3.47
CA MET A 314 12.12 -12.68 -3.58
C MET A 314 11.63 -13.06 -4.97
N LYS A 315 11.27 -12.07 -5.81
CA LYS A 315 10.79 -12.27 -7.19
C LYS A 315 9.65 -13.29 -7.29
N MET A 316 8.64 -13.17 -6.41
CA MET A 316 7.54 -14.13 -6.32
C MET A 316 6.68 -14.19 -7.58
N GLU A 317 6.79 -13.21 -8.48
CA GLU A 317 6.14 -13.23 -9.81
C GLU A 317 6.52 -14.47 -10.64
N ARG A 318 7.66 -15.12 -10.38
CA ARG A 318 8.04 -16.37 -11.07
C ARG A 318 7.12 -17.55 -10.77
N PHE A 319 6.31 -17.45 -9.70
CA PHE A 319 5.35 -18.46 -9.31
C PHE A 319 3.92 -18.17 -9.79
N ILE A 320 3.69 -17.11 -10.57
CA ILE A 320 2.36 -16.84 -11.16
C ILE A 320 2.15 -17.58 -12.49
N ASN A 321 3.23 -18.10 -13.11
CA ASN A 321 3.20 -18.85 -14.36
C ASN A 321 3.88 -20.21 -14.15
N VAL A 322 3.19 -21.12 -13.44
CA VAL A 322 3.70 -22.44 -13.06
C VAL A 322 3.12 -23.53 -13.95
#